data_AF-A0A662WBI1-F1
#
_entry.id   AF-A0A662WBI1-F1
#
_cell.length_a   1.000
_cell.length_b   1.000
_cell.length_c   1.000
_cell.angle_alpha   90.00
_cell.angle_beta   90.00
_cell.angle_gamma   90.00
#
_symmetry.space_group_name_H-M   'P 1'
#
loop_
_entity.id
_entity.type
_entity.pdbx_description
1 polymer ?
#
loop_
_entity_poly.entity_id
_entity_poly.type
_entity_poly.pdbx_seq_one_letter_code
_entity_poly.pdbx_strand_id
1 'polypeptide(L)'
;LRDGAEFRVPSEGKEDQQGAVLRAVYTPGHYNDHVCFLLEDPVKPEGPVLFSGDCILGFGSCVFDSLVDLMASLTKLQACRAATIYPGHGPVVSDAPSKILEYISHRQHREAEVLAALETHSKDTRGLSSAEIVAQIYEDLPFTLRLAARKAVDKHLVKLLVERRVDLIDPDGWFESATYRLV
;
A
#
# COMPACT_ATOMS: atom_id res chain seq x y z
N LEU A 1 15.15 -9.51 12.41
CA LEU A 1 15.05 -10.12 11.06
C LEU A 1 15.70 -9.16 10.06
N ARG A 2 16.34 -9.64 8.97
CA ARG A 2 16.93 -8.77 7.93
C ARG A 2 16.22 -9.04 6.60
N ASP A 3 16.11 -8.03 5.75
CA ASP A 3 15.60 -8.19 4.40
C ASP A 3 16.45 -9.20 3.61
N GLY A 4 15.81 -10.11 2.88
CA GLY A 4 16.47 -11.17 2.13
C GLY A 4 17.03 -12.31 3.00
N ALA A 5 16.80 -12.32 4.32
CA ALA A 5 17.21 -13.45 5.16
C ALA A 5 16.50 -14.74 4.71
N GLU A 6 17.26 -15.81 4.53
CA GLU A 6 16.77 -17.10 4.07
C GLU A 6 16.76 -18.14 5.20
N PHE A 7 15.70 -18.94 5.22
CA PHE A 7 15.50 -20.02 6.17
C PHE A 7 15.17 -21.29 5.39
N ARG A 8 15.96 -22.36 5.59
CA ARG A 8 15.65 -23.65 4.98
C ARG A 8 14.45 -24.27 5.68
N VAL A 9 13.46 -24.68 4.90
CA VAL A 9 12.29 -25.41 5.39
C VAL A 9 12.57 -26.91 5.16
N PRO A 10 12.63 -27.73 6.23
CA PRO A 10 12.81 -29.16 6.09
C PRO A 10 11.65 -29.77 5.29
N SER A 11 11.97 -30.61 4.30
CA SER A 11 10.98 -31.50 3.69
C SER A 11 10.81 -32.73 4.59
N GLU A 12 9.58 -33.21 4.77
CA GLU A 12 9.35 -34.47 5.48
C GLU A 12 10.03 -35.62 4.71
N GLY A 13 11.07 -36.20 5.30
CA GLY A 13 11.53 -37.55 4.97
C GLY A 13 12.67 -37.72 3.97
N LYS A 14 13.36 -36.66 3.48
CA LYS A 14 14.56 -36.84 2.64
C LYS A 14 15.64 -35.78 2.91
N GLU A 15 16.75 -36.19 3.52
CA GLU A 15 17.95 -35.36 3.75
C GLU A 15 18.61 -34.86 2.44
N ASP A 16 18.24 -35.45 1.29
CA ASP A 16 18.98 -35.36 0.03
C ASP A 16 18.30 -34.45 -1.02
N GLN A 17 17.10 -33.91 -0.74
CA GLN A 17 16.42 -32.99 -1.65
C GLN A 17 16.76 -31.53 -1.31
N GLN A 18 16.90 -30.68 -2.35
CA GLN A 18 16.91 -29.23 -2.15
C GLN A 18 15.55 -28.83 -1.57
N GLY A 19 15.48 -28.71 -0.25
CA GLY A 19 14.26 -28.31 0.47
C GLY A 19 13.85 -26.88 0.12
N ALA A 20 12.60 -26.54 0.44
CA ALA A 20 12.07 -25.20 0.19
C ALA A 20 12.82 -24.14 1.00
N VAL A 21 12.89 -22.92 0.48
CA VAL A 21 13.50 -21.77 1.13
C VAL A 21 12.41 -20.76 1.47
N LEU A 22 12.33 -20.37 2.74
CA LEU A 22 11.52 -19.25 3.18
C LEU A 22 12.41 -18.01 3.26
N ARG A 23 12.11 -17.00 2.44
CA ARG A 23 12.87 -15.75 2.37
C ARG A 23 12.07 -14.60 2.96
N ALA A 24 12.68 -13.86 3.88
CA ALA A 24 12.11 -12.63 4.42
C ALA A 24 12.17 -11.51 3.38
N VAL A 25 11.08 -10.78 3.24
CA VAL A 25 10.95 -9.61 2.36
C VAL A 25 10.46 -8.46 3.22
N TYR A 26 11.34 -7.53 3.57
CA TYR A 26 10.98 -6.31 4.28
C TYR A 26 10.03 -5.48 3.41
N THR A 27 8.86 -5.19 3.96
CA THR A 27 7.72 -4.59 3.25
C THR A 27 7.05 -3.52 4.12
N PRO A 28 7.76 -2.42 4.45
CA PRO A 28 7.18 -1.33 5.23
C PRO A 28 6.02 -0.68 4.48
N GLY A 29 5.16 0.01 5.23
CA GLY A 29 4.05 0.79 4.68
C GLY A 29 2.75 0.51 5.40
N HIS A 30 2.39 -0.77 5.60
CA HIS A 30 1.35 -1.13 6.56
C HIS A 30 1.74 -0.61 7.95
N TYR A 31 2.93 -1.03 8.39
CA TYR A 31 3.68 -0.50 9.51
C TYR A 31 5.16 -0.45 9.15
N ASN A 32 5.99 0.25 9.94
CA ASN A 32 7.41 0.46 9.61
C ASN A 32 8.29 -0.79 9.83
N ASP A 33 7.82 -1.80 10.55
CA ASP A 33 8.55 -3.05 10.82
C ASP A 33 7.96 -4.26 10.08
N HIS A 34 7.01 -4.02 9.16
CA HIS A 34 6.29 -5.07 8.48
C HIS A 34 7.19 -5.90 7.55
N VAL A 35 7.01 -7.22 7.57
CA VAL A 35 7.77 -8.20 6.77
C VAL A 35 6.82 -9.24 6.18
N CYS A 36 6.95 -9.48 4.87
CA CYS A 36 6.34 -10.62 4.20
C CYS A 36 7.36 -11.78 4.10
N PHE A 37 6.87 -13.00 3.87
CA PHE A 37 7.75 -14.14 3.58
C PHE A 37 7.41 -14.76 2.24
N LEU A 38 8.43 -15.04 1.42
CA LEU A 38 8.29 -15.77 0.17
C LEU A 38 8.81 -17.20 0.36
N LEU A 39 7.95 -18.18 0.13
CA LEU A 39 8.33 -19.59 0.11
C LEU A 39 8.61 -20.01 -1.33
N GLU A 40 9.86 -20.35 -1.58
CA GLU A 40 10.37 -20.84 -2.86
C GLU A 40 10.61 -22.34 -2.71
N ASP A 41 9.71 -23.14 -3.30
CA ASP A 41 9.77 -24.59 -3.28
C ASP A 41 10.06 -25.11 -4.69
N PRO A 42 11.24 -25.72 -4.94
CA PRO A 42 11.62 -26.19 -6.27
C PRO A 42 10.72 -27.33 -6.78
N VAL A 43 9.96 -27.99 -5.90
CA VAL A 43 9.06 -29.09 -6.27
C VAL A 43 7.64 -28.56 -6.57
N LYS A 44 7.35 -27.29 -6.31
CA LYS A 44 6.04 -26.69 -6.57
C LYS A 44 5.99 -26.04 -7.97
N PRO A 45 5.27 -26.64 -8.94
CA PRO A 45 5.27 -26.15 -10.32
C PRO A 45 4.53 -24.82 -10.50
N GLU A 46 3.62 -24.50 -9.58
CA GLU A 46 2.77 -23.30 -9.61
C GLU A 46 3.58 -22.00 -9.44
N GLY A 47 4.76 -22.08 -8.81
CA GLY A 47 5.60 -20.94 -8.45
C GLY A 47 5.60 -20.60 -6.96
N PRO A 48 6.30 -19.51 -6.57
CA PRO A 48 6.48 -19.13 -5.17
C PRO A 48 5.17 -18.78 -4.45
N VAL A 49 5.15 -18.97 -3.14
CA VAL A 49 4.02 -18.62 -2.28
C VAL A 49 4.38 -17.42 -1.41
N LEU A 50 3.51 -16.41 -1.37
CA LEU A 50 3.69 -15.22 -0.53
C LEU A 50 2.86 -15.30 0.74
N PHE A 51 3.48 -15.21 1.91
CA PHE A 51 2.81 -14.91 3.17
C PHE A 51 2.86 -13.39 3.39
N SER A 52 1.73 -12.72 3.17
CA SER A 52 1.70 -11.25 3.06
C SER A 52 1.41 -10.51 4.37
N GLY A 53 1.01 -11.22 5.44
CA GLY A 53 0.54 -10.58 6.66
C GLY A 53 -0.57 -9.56 6.34
N ASP A 54 -0.41 -8.35 6.85
CA ASP A 54 -1.37 -7.25 6.65
C ASP A 54 -0.99 -6.29 5.52
N CYS A 55 0.09 -6.57 4.78
CA CYS A 55 0.45 -5.80 3.58
C CYS A 55 -0.55 -6.01 2.44
N ILE A 56 -1.04 -7.24 2.25
CA ILE A 56 -2.05 -7.61 1.25
C ILE A 56 -3.03 -8.59 1.90
N LEU A 57 -4.31 -8.24 1.89
CA LEU A 57 -5.39 -9.05 2.47
C LEU A 57 -6.09 -9.89 1.39
N GLY A 58 -6.72 -10.98 1.82
CA GLY A 58 -7.51 -11.85 0.94
C GLY A 58 -8.80 -11.20 0.45
N PHE A 59 -9.32 -10.24 1.22
CA PHE A 59 -10.52 -9.48 0.87
C PHE A 59 -10.36 -8.03 1.31
N GLY A 60 -10.94 -7.11 0.54
CA GLY A 60 -10.85 -5.68 0.79
C GLY A 60 -9.43 -5.15 0.65
N SER A 61 -9.12 -4.13 1.44
CA SER A 61 -7.85 -3.40 1.38
C SER A 61 -7.21 -3.27 2.76
N CYS A 62 -5.89 -3.13 2.81
CA CYS A 62 -5.18 -2.91 4.07
C CYS A 62 -5.25 -1.44 4.53
N VAL A 63 -5.14 -1.23 5.84
CA VAL A 63 -4.73 0.05 6.42
C VAL A 63 -3.22 0.17 6.25
N PHE A 64 -2.70 1.39 6.18
CA PHE A 64 -1.27 1.65 6.01
C PHE A 64 -0.88 2.95 6.65
N ASP A 65 0.30 3.04 7.24
CA ASP A 65 0.88 4.26 7.82
C ASP A 65 1.60 5.15 6.81
N SER A 66 2.32 4.54 5.86
CA SER A 66 3.05 5.25 4.80
C SER A 66 2.68 4.70 3.44
N LEU A 67 2.06 5.54 2.60
CA LEU A 67 1.71 5.14 1.24
C LEU A 67 2.96 5.05 0.34
N VAL A 68 3.97 5.90 0.58
CA VAL A 68 5.25 5.86 -0.15
C VAL A 68 5.88 4.49 -0.01
N ASP A 69 6.03 4.03 1.24
CA ASP A 69 6.64 2.75 1.56
C ASP A 69 5.76 1.59 1.10
N LEU A 70 4.44 1.67 1.30
CA LEU A 70 3.53 0.62 0.85
C LEU A 70 3.62 0.41 -0.66
N MET A 71 3.63 1.48 -1.46
CA MET A 71 3.71 1.36 -2.92
C MET A 71 5.05 0.75 -3.35
N ALA A 72 6.17 1.15 -2.74
CA ALA A 72 7.47 0.53 -2.98
C ALA A 72 7.48 -0.97 -2.61
N SER A 73 6.87 -1.32 -1.48
CA SER A 73 6.71 -2.70 -1.03
C SER A 73 5.85 -3.53 -1.99
N LEU A 74 4.74 -2.99 -2.48
CA LEU A 74 3.88 -3.66 -3.46
C LEU A 74 4.62 -3.91 -4.79
N THR A 75 5.39 -2.94 -5.28
CA THR A 75 6.23 -3.11 -6.47
C THR A 75 7.31 -4.19 -6.26
N LYS A 76 7.94 -4.23 -5.08
CA LYS A 76 8.90 -5.28 -4.71
C LYS A 76 8.24 -6.66 -4.68
N LEU A 77 7.05 -6.77 -4.12
CA LEU A 77 6.28 -8.03 -4.06
C LEU A 77 5.82 -8.48 -5.45
N GLN A 78 5.44 -7.56 -6.33
CA GLN A 78 5.12 -7.87 -7.72
C GLN A 78 6.31 -8.52 -8.45
N ALA A 79 7.52 -8.01 -8.20
CA ALA A 79 8.75 -8.55 -8.78
C ALA A 79 9.11 -9.95 -8.25
N CYS A 80 8.56 -10.36 -7.10
CA CYS A 80 8.77 -11.71 -6.55
C CYS A 80 8.01 -12.81 -7.32
N ARG A 81 7.07 -12.44 -8.20
CA ARG A 81 6.31 -13.37 -9.06
C ARG A 81 5.70 -14.54 -8.29
N ALA A 82 5.21 -14.26 -7.08
CA ALA A 82 4.43 -15.23 -6.34
C ALA A 82 3.19 -15.62 -7.16
N ALA A 83 2.78 -16.87 -7.07
CA ALA A 83 1.56 -17.36 -7.70
C ALA A 83 0.36 -17.26 -6.74
N THR A 84 0.59 -17.54 -5.45
CA THR A 84 -0.44 -17.59 -4.41
C THR A 84 -0.08 -16.69 -3.24
N ILE A 85 -1.08 -16.03 -2.63
CA ILE A 85 -0.92 -15.28 -1.37
C ILE A 85 -1.70 -15.97 -0.25
N TYR A 86 -1.02 -16.21 0.87
CA TYR A 86 -1.62 -16.53 2.17
C TYR A 86 -1.60 -15.25 3.02
N PRO A 87 -2.73 -14.52 3.08
CA PRO A 87 -2.80 -13.28 3.82
C PRO A 87 -2.93 -13.50 5.34
N GLY A 88 -2.65 -12.46 6.13
CA GLY A 88 -2.95 -12.46 7.56
C GLY A 88 -4.46 -12.51 7.83
N HIS A 89 -5.25 -11.92 6.94
CA HIS A 89 -6.71 -11.91 7.02
C HIS A 89 -7.39 -12.16 5.67
N GLY A 90 -8.53 -12.83 5.72
CA GLY A 90 -9.34 -13.16 4.55
C GLY A 90 -8.92 -14.49 3.88
N PRO A 91 -9.55 -14.83 2.74
CA PRO A 91 -9.29 -16.09 2.05
C PRO A 91 -7.91 -16.11 1.37
N VAL A 92 -7.44 -17.32 1.06
CA VAL A 92 -6.26 -17.51 0.19
C VAL A 92 -6.52 -16.90 -1.18
N VAL A 93 -5.50 -16.22 -1.73
CA VAL A 93 -5.56 -15.62 -3.07
C VAL A 93 -4.78 -16.50 -4.03
N SER A 94 -5.49 -17.17 -4.94
CA SER A 94 -4.87 -18.06 -5.94
C SER A 94 -4.22 -17.34 -7.12
N ASP A 95 -4.55 -16.07 -7.35
CA ASP A 95 -3.95 -15.20 -8.37
C ASP A 95 -3.27 -13.99 -7.71
N ALA A 96 -2.06 -14.24 -7.20
CA ALA A 96 -1.26 -13.21 -6.54
C ALA A 96 -0.90 -12.03 -7.47
N PRO A 97 -0.49 -12.23 -8.74
CA PRO A 97 -0.18 -11.12 -9.65
C PRO A 97 -1.35 -10.14 -9.81
N SER A 98 -2.56 -10.65 -10.06
CA SER A 98 -3.74 -9.80 -10.22
C SER A 98 -4.09 -9.07 -8.93
N LYS A 99 -4.00 -9.73 -7.77
CA LYS A 99 -4.30 -9.08 -6.47
C LYS A 99 -3.30 -7.97 -6.12
N ILE A 100 -2.01 -8.16 -6.38
CA ILE A 100 -1.00 -7.11 -6.17
C ILE A 100 -1.28 -5.92 -7.10
N LEU A 101 -1.60 -6.18 -8.36
CA LEU A 101 -1.94 -5.13 -9.32
C LEU A 101 -3.23 -4.38 -8.94
N GLU A 102 -4.23 -5.08 -8.42
CA GLU A 102 -5.46 -4.49 -7.87
C GLU A 102 -5.14 -3.50 -6.75
N TYR A 103 -4.26 -3.89 -5.80
CA TYR A 103 -3.81 -3.01 -4.73
C TYR A 103 -3.12 -1.75 -5.25
N ILE A 104 -2.15 -1.91 -6.17
CA ILE A 104 -1.43 -0.80 -6.80
C ILE A 104 -2.40 0.14 -7.52
N SER A 105 -3.27 -0.42 -8.36
CA SER A 105 -4.24 0.33 -9.16
C SER A 105 -5.23 1.08 -8.29
N HIS A 106 -5.72 0.47 -7.21
CA HIS A 106 -6.64 1.12 -6.28
C HIS A 106 -6.01 2.35 -5.62
N ARG A 107 -4.73 2.29 -5.23
CA ARG A 107 -4.02 3.46 -4.66
C ARG A 107 -3.78 4.54 -5.69
N GLN A 108 -3.36 4.16 -6.89
CA GLN A 108 -3.14 5.12 -7.99
C GLN A 108 -4.44 5.81 -8.41
N HIS A 109 -5.56 5.09 -8.41
CA HIS A 109 -6.87 5.67 -8.69
C HIS A 109 -7.26 6.72 -7.65
N ARG A 110 -7.12 6.41 -6.36
CA ARG A 110 -7.39 7.37 -5.29
C ARG A 110 -6.48 8.60 -5.36
N GLU A 111 -5.22 8.41 -5.70
CA GLU A 111 -4.28 9.51 -5.93
C GLU A 111 -4.70 10.40 -7.11
N ALA A 112 -5.19 9.81 -8.21
CA ALA A 112 -5.71 10.55 -9.35
C ALA A 112 -6.94 11.38 -8.97
N GLU A 113 -7.85 10.86 -8.13
CA GLU A 113 -8.99 11.62 -7.62
C GLU A 113 -8.55 12.82 -6.76
N VAL A 114 -7.53 12.65 -5.91
CA VAL A 114 -6.95 13.76 -5.12
C VAL A 114 -6.38 14.85 -6.01
N LEU A 115 -5.64 14.47 -7.04
CA LEU A 115 -5.07 15.42 -7.99
C LEU A 115 -6.14 16.14 -8.81
N ALA A 116 -7.18 15.42 -9.26
CA ALA A 116 -8.30 16.00 -9.97
C ALA A 116 -9.06 17.02 -9.10
N ALA A 117 -9.26 16.73 -7.81
CA ALA A 117 -9.85 17.68 -6.86
C ALA A 117 -9.03 18.98 -6.77
N LEU A 118 -7.70 18.86 -6.67
CA LEU A 118 -6.81 20.02 -6.68
C LEU A 118 -6.83 20.79 -8.01
N GLU A 119 -6.90 20.08 -9.14
CA GLU A 119 -6.93 20.68 -10.47
C GLU A 119 -8.16 21.57 -10.69
N THR A 120 -9.33 21.13 -10.20
CA THR A 120 -10.57 21.94 -10.25
C THR A 120 -10.47 23.26 -9.50
N HIS A 121 -9.50 23.40 -8.59
CA HIS A 121 -9.24 24.61 -7.79
C HIS A 121 -7.90 25.27 -8.11
N SER A 122 -7.28 24.95 -9.26
CA SER A 122 -5.96 25.45 -9.66
C SER A 122 -5.84 26.99 -9.75
N LYS A 123 -6.96 27.70 -9.92
CA LYS A 123 -7.00 29.18 -9.95
C LYS A 123 -7.11 29.81 -8.56
N ASP A 124 -7.44 29.02 -7.52
CA ASP A 124 -7.52 29.49 -6.15
C ASP A 124 -6.12 29.44 -5.52
N THR A 125 -5.56 30.60 -5.20
CA THR A 125 -4.25 30.70 -4.54
C THR A 125 -4.24 30.10 -3.14
N ARG A 126 -5.41 29.91 -2.52
CA ARG A 126 -5.56 29.28 -1.19
C ARG A 126 -5.36 27.77 -1.24
N GLY A 127 -5.58 27.10 -2.37
CA GLY A 127 -5.57 25.64 -2.46
C GLY A 127 -6.72 24.98 -1.68
N LEU A 128 -6.62 23.67 -1.47
CA LEU A 128 -7.63 22.88 -0.74
C LEU A 128 -7.05 22.19 0.50
N SER A 129 -7.81 22.19 1.59
CA SER A 129 -7.54 21.36 2.76
C SER A 129 -7.90 19.89 2.49
N SER A 130 -7.34 18.97 3.28
CA SER A 130 -7.70 17.55 3.15
C SER A 130 -9.17 17.26 3.43
N ALA A 131 -9.84 18.08 4.24
CA ALA A 131 -11.28 17.97 4.47
C ALA A 131 -12.11 18.36 3.24
N GLU A 132 -11.71 19.41 2.51
CA GLU A 132 -12.36 19.83 1.26
C GLU A 132 -12.15 18.80 0.16
N ILE A 133 -10.93 18.26 0.04
CA ILE A 133 -10.63 17.17 -0.91
C ILE A 133 -11.50 15.94 -0.62
N VAL A 134 -11.64 15.55 0.66
CA VAL A 134 -12.53 14.43 1.04
C VAL A 134 -13.98 14.74 0.68
N ALA A 135 -14.47 15.96 0.93
CA ALA A 135 -15.85 16.33 0.62
C ALA A 135 -16.15 16.24 -0.89
N GLN A 136 -15.16 16.56 -1.73
CA GLN A 136 -15.29 16.47 -3.18
C GLN A 136 -15.19 15.03 -3.70
N ILE A 137 -14.29 14.21 -3.15
CA ILE A 137 -14.11 12.81 -3.57
C ILE A 137 -15.25 11.91 -3.05
N TYR A 138 -15.84 12.26 -1.91
CA TYR A 138 -16.79 11.42 -1.18
C TYR A 138 -18.08 12.18 -0.81
N GLU A 139 -18.82 12.65 -1.81
CA GLU A 139 -20.00 13.54 -1.65
C GLU A 139 -21.03 13.04 -0.61
N ASP A 140 -21.30 11.73 -0.56
CA ASP A 140 -22.33 11.13 0.32
C ASP A 140 -21.78 10.28 1.49
N LEU A 141 -20.52 10.48 1.88
CA LEU A 141 -19.90 9.65 2.90
C LEU A 141 -20.40 10.01 4.32
N PRO A 142 -20.92 9.03 5.10
CA PRO A 142 -21.36 9.24 6.48
C PRO A 142 -20.28 9.91 7.34
N PHE A 143 -20.68 10.80 8.24
CA PHE A 143 -19.76 11.56 9.09
C PHE A 143 -18.76 10.68 9.84
N THR A 144 -19.20 9.52 10.32
CA THR A 144 -18.35 8.55 11.03
C THR A 144 -17.21 8.00 10.17
N LEU A 145 -17.39 7.94 8.84
CA LEU A 145 -16.39 7.45 7.90
C LEU A 145 -15.51 8.57 7.30
N ARG A 146 -15.94 9.83 7.38
CA ARG A 146 -15.17 10.98 6.88
C ARG A 146 -13.80 11.12 7.53
N LEU A 147 -13.69 10.80 8.82
CA LEU A 147 -12.40 10.84 9.51
C LEU A 147 -11.42 9.79 8.97
N ALA A 148 -11.91 8.59 8.64
CA ALA A 148 -11.09 7.54 8.05
C ALA A 148 -10.68 7.90 6.62
N ALA A 149 -11.61 8.43 5.81
CA ALA A 149 -11.33 8.93 4.47
C ALA A 149 -10.29 10.05 4.48
N ARG A 150 -10.41 11.02 5.41
CA ARG A 150 -9.42 12.09 5.59
C ARG A 150 -8.04 11.54 5.91
N LYS A 151 -7.93 10.61 6.86
CA LYS A 151 -6.63 9.97 7.17
C LYS A 151 -6.02 9.26 5.96
N ALA A 152 -6.84 8.66 5.10
CA ALA A 152 -6.36 8.05 3.86
C ALA A 152 -5.86 9.13 2.88
N VAL A 153 -6.64 10.19 2.66
CA VAL A 153 -6.27 11.33 1.80
C VAL A 153 -5.01 12.03 2.29
N ASP A 154 -4.85 12.23 3.60
CA ASP A 154 -3.64 12.82 4.19
C ASP A 154 -2.38 12.01 3.79
N LYS A 155 -2.48 10.67 3.78
CA LYS A 155 -1.37 9.78 3.37
C LYS A 155 -1.08 9.85 1.87
N HIS A 156 -2.11 10.06 1.04
CA HIS A 156 -1.91 10.38 -0.38
C HIS A 156 -1.19 11.71 -0.58
N LEU A 157 -1.60 12.76 0.15
CA LEU A 157 -0.98 14.09 0.08
C LEU A 157 0.48 14.05 0.52
N VAL A 158 0.80 13.32 1.59
CA VAL A 158 2.20 13.10 2.02
C VAL A 158 3.04 12.47 0.91
N LYS A 159 2.53 11.43 0.24
CA LYS A 159 3.22 10.84 -0.92
C LYS A 159 3.42 11.85 -2.04
N LEU A 160 2.38 12.59 -2.41
CA LEU A 160 2.44 13.60 -3.47
C LEU A 160 3.41 14.76 -3.16
N LEU A 161 3.54 15.15 -1.89
CA LEU A 161 4.54 16.12 -1.43
C LEU A 161 5.96 15.59 -1.63
N VAL A 162 6.22 14.34 -1.22
CA VAL A 162 7.53 13.68 -1.42
C VAL A 162 7.87 13.61 -2.91
N GLU A 163 6.88 13.37 -3.76
CA GLU A 163 7.02 13.32 -5.22
C GLU A 163 7.03 14.70 -5.89
N ARG A 164 6.89 15.79 -5.13
CA ARG A 164 6.85 17.18 -5.62
C ARG A 164 5.76 17.43 -6.67
N ARG A 165 4.61 16.81 -6.46
CA ARG A 165 3.41 16.98 -7.31
C ARG A 165 2.41 17.98 -6.72
N VAL A 166 2.52 18.21 -5.42
CA VAL A 166 1.74 19.22 -4.69
C VAL A 166 2.67 20.01 -3.79
N ASP A 167 2.31 21.27 -3.53
CA ASP A 167 2.90 22.11 -2.50
C ASP A 167 1.98 22.17 -1.28
N LEU A 168 2.59 22.24 -0.09
CA LEU A 168 1.91 22.60 1.14
C LEU A 168 1.91 24.13 1.27
N ILE A 169 0.73 24.71 1.47
CA ILE A 169 0.58 26.12 1.79
C ILE A 169 0.37 26.20 3.30
N ASP A 170 1.34 26.82 3.97
CA ASP A 170 1.31 26.97 5.42
C ASP A 170 0.17 27.95 5.77
N PRO A 171 -0.70 27.60 6.74
CA PRO A 171 -1.76 28.50 7.16
C PRO A 171 -1.18 29.76 7.81
N ASP A 172 -1.75 30.93 7.52
CA ASP A 172 -1.34 32.20 8.12
C ASP A 172 -1.73 32.30 9.62
N GLY A 173 -2.54 31.35 10.13
CA GLY A 173 -3.05 31.36 11.50
C GLY A 173 -3.11 29.99 12.18
N TRP A 174 -3.00 29.99 13.51
CA TRP A 174 -2.98 28.80 14.39
C TRP A 174 -4.24 27.92 14.32
N PHE A 175 -5.34 28.43 13.80
CA PHE A 175 -6.64 27.74 13.71
C PHE A 175 -6.99 27.30 12.28
N GLU A 176 -6.16 27.63 11.30
CA GLU A 176 -6.41 27.28 9.91
C GLU A 176 -5.80 25.92 9.57
N SER A 177 -6.51 25.15 8.75
CA SER A 177 -5.98 23.88 8.25
C SER A 177 -5.01 24.17 7.12
N ALA A 178 -3.89 23.46 7.11
CA ALA A 178 -2.99 23.50 5.96
C ALA A 178 -3.73 23.10 4.68
N THR A 179 -3.38 23.77 3.59
CA THR A 179 -3.97 23.53 2.27
C THR A 179 -2.90 23.10 1.28
N TYR A 180 -3.36 22.54 0.17
CA TYR A 180 -2.52 21.93 -0.85
C TYR A 180 -2.88 22.51 -2.21
N ARG A 181 -1.88 22.67 -3.07
CA ARG A 181 -2.06 23.03 -4.48
C ARG A 181 -1.15 22.18 -5.35
N LEU A 182 -1.47 22.09 -6.63
CA LEU A 182 -0.57 21.50 -7.62
C LEU A 182 0.69 22.39 -7.78
N VAL A 183 1.82 21.77 -8.08
CA VAL A 183 3.08 22.43 -8.46
C VAL A 183 2.99 22.93 -9.90
#